data_AF-A0A971RIU2-F1
#
_entry.id   AF-A0A971RIU2-F1
#
_cell.length_a   1.000
_cell.length_b   1.000
_cell.length_c   1.000
_cell.angle_alpha   90.00
_cell.angle_beta   90.00
_cell.angle_gamma   90.00
#
_symmetry.space_group_name_H-M   'P 1'
#
loop_
_entity.id
_entity.type
_entity.pdbx_description
1 polymer ?
#
loop_
_entity_poly.entity_id
_entity_poly.type
_entity_poly.pdbx_seq_one_letter_code
_entity_poly.pdbx_strand_id
1 'polypeptide(L)'
;MDILERERFLKDLLEELSLGNISIGEAVHSLRKEVTGLRQDQFARMCNISLRALRQIEHDEGNPTIQTLNNIFKLFGMKMGVIKSSPN
;
A
#
# COMPACT_ATOMS: atom_id res chain seq x y z
N MET A 1 -13.29 6.85 -10.40
CA MET A 1 -13.23 5.38 -10.31
C MET A 1 -14.54 4.91 -9.74
N ASP A 2 -15.27 4.09 -10.48
CA ASP A 2 -16.45 3.41 -9.96
C ASP A 2 -16.06 2.24 -9.01
N ILE A 3 -17.05 1.58 -8.42
CA ILE A 3 -16.81 0.49 -7.46
C ILE A 3 -16.09 -0.71 -8.12
N LEU A 4 -16.48 -1.08 -9.33
CA LEU A 4 -15.95 -2.25 -10.04
C LEU A 4 -14.51 -1.99 -10.53
N GLU A 5 -14.24 -0.78 -11.00
CA GLU A 5 -12.90 -0.32 -11.35
C GLU A 5 -11.98 -0.34 -10.13
N ARG A 6 -12.48 0.08 -8.97
CA ARG A 6 -11.71 0.06 -7.72
C ARG A 6 -11.36 -1.35 -7.28
N GLU A 7 -12.31 -2.27 -7.34
CA GLU A 7 -12.07 -3.67 -6.97
C GLU A 7 -11.04 -4.32 -7.90
N ARG A 8 -11.13 -4.09 -9.21
CA ARG A 8 -10.12 -4.57 -10.17
C ARG A 8 -8.74 -4.00 -9.86
N PHE A 9 -8.63 -2.68 -9.72
CA PHE A 9 -7.37 -2.03 -9.40
C PHE A 9 -6.70 -2.60 -8.15
N LEU A 10 -7.46 -2.78 -7.07
CA LEU A 10 -6.91 -3.33 -5.83
C LEU A 10 -6.48 -4.78 -5.97
N LYS A 11 -7.20 -5.57 -6.76
CA LYS A 11 -6.85 -6.96 -7.04
C LYS A 11 -5.53 -7.05 -7.82
N ASP A 12 -5.42 -6.29 -8.90
CA ASP A 12 -4.23 -6.29 -9.77
C ASP A 12 -3.01 -5.80 -8.99
N LEU A 13 -3.17 -4.74 -8.19
CA LEU A 13 -2.11 -4.22 -7.31
C LEU A 13 -1.61 -5.29 -6.32
N LEU A 14 -2.53 -6.04 -5.71
CA LEU A 14 -2.18 -7.09 -4.76
C LEU A 14 -1.44 -8.25 -5.44
N GLU A 15 -1.85 -8.61 -6.66
CA GLU A 15 -1.19 -9.64 -7.47
C GLU A 15 0.25 -9.24 -7.79
N GLU A 16 0.46 -8.05 -8.36
CA GLU A 16 1.79 -7.51 -8.67
C GLU A 16 2.69 -7.44 -7.42
N LEU A 17 2.14 -6.98 -6.28
CA LEU A 17 2.88 -6.93 -5.02
C LEU A 17 3.23 -8.33 -4.50
N SER A 18 2.33 -9.31 -4.66
CA SER A 18 2.55 -10.68 -4.21
C SER A 18 3.58 -11.44 -5.05
N LEU A 19 3.68 -11.10 -6.33
CA LEU A 19 4.70 -11.62 -7.26
C LEU A 19 6.06 -10.93 -7.06
N GLY A 20 6.10 -9.81 -6.32
CA GLY A 20 7.30 -9.01 -6.13
C GLY A 20 7.67 -8.16 -7.35
N ASN A 21 6.73 -7.95 -8.28
CA ASN A 21 6.93 -7.12 -9.47
C ASN A 21 6.95 -5.62 -9.13
N ILE A 22 6.25 -5.24 -8.06
CA ILE A 22 6.28 -3.90 -7.48
C ILE A 22 6.69 -3.96 -6.01
N SER A 23 7.31 -2.90 -5.53
CA SER A 23 7.66 -2.73 -4.13
C SER A 23 6.45 -2.38 -3.26
N ILE A 24 6.62 -2.47 -1.94
CA ILE A 24 5.62 -1.97 -0.99
C ILE A 24 5.47 -0.45 -1.15
N GLY A 25 6.57 0.29 -1.41
CA GLY A 25 6.54 1.72 -1.62
C GLY A 25 5.72 2.11 -2.85
N GLU A 26 5.93 1.43 -3.97
CA GLU A 26 5.17 1.60 -5.21
C GLU A 26 3.69 1.28 -5.03
N ALA A 27 3.37 0.20 -4.30
CA ALA A 27 2.00 -0.15 -3.98
C ALA A 27 1.31 0.94 -3.13
N VAL A 28 1.97 1.43 -2.07
CA VAL A 28 1.45 2.51 -1.22
C VAL A 28 1.28 3.81 -2.01
N HIS A 29 2.25 4.15 -2.87
CA HIS A 29 2.17 5.32 -3.73
C HIS A 29 0.95 5.24 -4.67
N SER A 30 0.73 4.08 -5.29
CA SER A 30 -0.37 3.83 -6.22
C SER A 30 -1.73 3.91 -5.51
N LEU A 31 -1.85 3.32 -4.31
CA LEU A 31 -3.05 3.47 -3.47
C LEU A 31 -3.34 4.94 -3.16
N ARG A 32 -2.31 5.73 -2.82
CA ARG A 32 -2.50 7.15 -2.56
C ARG A 32 -2.97 7.90 -3.80
N LYS A 33 -2.30 7.72 -4.94
CA LYS A 33 -2.57 8.47 -6.18
C LYS A 33 -3.87 8.06 -6.85
N GLU A 34 -4.04 6.77 -7.12
CA GLU A 34 -5.10 6.26 -8.00
C GLU A 34 -6.41 6.01 -7.25
N VAL A 35 -6.34 5.60 -5.97
CA VAL A 35 -7.55 5.27 -5.20
C VAL A 35 -8.05 6.48 -4.42
N THR A 36 -7.16 7.26 -3.81
CA THR A 36 -7.57 8.37 -2.93
C THR A 36 -7.40 9.76 -3.54
N GLY A 37 -6.49 9.92 -4.53
CA GLY A 37 -6.15 11.22 -5.10
C GLY A 37 -5.48 12.20 -4.12
N LEU A 38 -5.10 11.75 -2.92
CA LEU A 38 -4.64 12.63 -1.84
C LEU A 38 -3.17 13.01 -1.99
N ARG A 39 -2.85 14.21 -1.47
CA ARG A 39 -1.45 14.61 -1.22
C ARG A 39 -0.87 13.79 -0.06
N GLN A 40 0.46 13.66 -0.02
CA GLN A 40 1.17 12.85 0.99
C GLN A 40 0.82 13.22 2.43
N ASP A 41 0.68 14.51 2.74
CA ASP A 41 0.33 15.00 4.08
C ASP A 41 -1.11 14.68 4.50
N GLN A 42 -2.05 14.64 3.56
CA GLN A 42 -3.43 14.23 3.82
C GLN A 42 -3.52 12.71 3.97
N PHE A 43 -2.84 11.98 3.10
CA PHE A 43 -2.80 10.52 3.14
C PHE A 43 -2.12 10.00 4.42
N ALA A 44 -1.00 10.59 4.83
CA ALA A 44 -0.31 10.22 6.07
C ALA A 44 -1.22 10.36 7.30
N ARG A 45 -2.01 11.45 7.37
CA ARG A 45 -3.01 11.64 8.44
C ARG A 45 -4.11 10.57 8.38
N MET A 46 -4.62 10.27 7.18
CA MET A 46 -5.63 9.24 6.98
C MET A 46 -5.13 7.85 7.41
N CYS A 47 -3.86 7.53 7.13
CA CYS A 47 -3.21 6.30 7.57
C CYS A 47 -2.76 6.34 9.04
N ASN A 48 -2.91 7.46 9.75
CA ASN A 48 -2.40 7.65 11.11
C ASN A 48 -0.88 7.35 11.24
N ILE A 49 -0.09 7.89 10.32
CA ILE A 49 1.38 7.83 10.32
C ILE A 49 1.98 9.21 10.09
N SER A 50 3.26 9.39 10.41
CA SER A 50 3.94 10.65 10.11
C SER A 50 4.15 10.82 8.60
N LEU A 51 4.16 12.07 8.12
CA LEU A 51 4.51 12.38 6.73
C LEU A 51 5.90 11.84 6.35
N ARG A 52 6.85 11.92 7.30
CA ARG A 52 8.20 11.35 7.12
C ARG A 52 8.13 9.84 6.89
N ALA A 53 7.38 9.11 7.71
CA ALA A 53 7.22 7.66 7.57
C ALA A 53 6.58 7.31 6.22
N LEU A 54 5.51 8.01 5.82
CA LEU A 54 4.91 7.79 4.50
C LEU A 54 5.92 8.02 3.37
N ARG A 55 6.70 9.11 3.42
CA ARG A 55 7.71 9.41 2.40
C ARG A 55 8.78 8.32 2.32
N GLN A 56 9.29 7.88 3.46
CA GLN A 56 10.28 6.80 3.49
C GLN A 56 9.70 5.52 2.87
N ILE A 57 8.47 5.15 3.23
CA ILE A 57 7.77 4.00 2.62
C ILE A 57 7.65 4.17 1.10
N GLU A 58 7.13 5.30 0.62
CA GLU A 58 6.92 5.54 -0.83
C GLU A 58 8.22 5.63 -1.65
N HIS A 59 9.38 5.83 -1.02
CA HIS A 59 10.69 5.82 -1.68
C HIS A 59 11.46 4.52 -1.42
N ASP A 60 10.82 3.49 -0.85
CA ASP A 60 11.45 2.23 -0.46
C ASP A 60 12.64 2.41 0.49
N GLU A 61 12.58 3.44 1.32
CA GLU A 61 13.59 3.76 2.33
C GLU A 61 13.16 3.27 3.73
N GLY A 62 14.14 2.74 4.47
CA GLY A 62 13.95 2.30 5.85
C GLY A 62 13.29 0.93 5.97
N ASN A 63 12.77 0.63 7.17
CA ASN A 63 12.14 -0.65 7.49
C ASN A 63 10.84 -0.40 8.29
N PRO A 64 9.70 -0.18 7.61
CA PRO A 64 8.44 0.09 8.28
C PRO A 64 8.00 -1.11 9.11
N THR A 65 7.47 -0.87 10.31
CA THR A 65 6.89 -1.95 11.12
C THR A 65 5.64 -2.52 10.43
N ILE A 66 5.33 -3.78 10.72
CA ILE A 66 4.10 -4.44 10.25
C ILE A 66 2.85 -3.62 10.66
N GLN A 67 2.88 -2.98 11.83
CA GLN A 67 1.80 -2.11 12.30
C GLN A 67 1.63 -0.87 11.41
N THR A 68 2.72 -0.23 11.01
CA THR A 68 2.70 0.92 10.08
C THR A 68 2.13 0.51 8.73
N LEU A 69 2.54 -0.64 8.19
CA LEU A 69 1.99 -1.16 6.93
C LEU A 69 0.50 -1.48 7.06
N ASN A 70 0.10 -2.17 8.13
CA ASN A 70 -1.30 -2.47 8.40
C ASN A 70 -2.16 -1.21 8.55
N ASN A 71 -1.62 -0.14 9.11
CA ASN A 71 -2.31 1.15 9.20
C ASN A 71 -2.70 1.72 7.83
N ILE A 72 -1.90 1.46 6.79
CA ILE A 72 -2.19 1.84 5.42
C ILE A 72 -3.14 0.84 4.78
N PHE A 73 -2.76 -0.44 4.73
CA PHE A 73 -3.47 -1.48 3.98
C PHE A 73 -4.89 -1.74 4.49
N LYS A 74 -5.16 -1.59 5.79
CA LYS A 74 -6.50 -1.80 6.37
C LYS A 74 -7.57 -0.87 5.77
N LEU A 75 -7.18 0.32 5.33
CA LEU A 75 -8.09 1.29 4.68
C LEU A 75 -8.60 0.80 3.33
N PHE A 76 -7.92 -0.17 2.74
CA PHE A 76 -8.23 -0.77 1.46
C PHE A 76 -8.71 -2.22 1.58
N GLY A 77 -9.05 -2.67 2.79
CA GLY A 77 -9.48 -4.04 3.04
C GLY A 77 -8.35 -5.07 3.03
N MET A 78 -7.10 -4.63 3.17
CA MET A 78 -5.91 -5.48 3.13
C MET A 78 -5.18 -5.51 4.48
N LYS A 79 -4.35 -6.53 4.69
CA LYS A 79 -3.46 -6.63 5.86
C LYS A 79 -2.19 -7.39 5.49
N MET A 80 -1.09 -7.05 6.14
CA MET A 80 0.15 -7.82 6.08
C MET A 80 -0.03 -9.18 6.77
N GLY A 81 0.56 -10.23 6.19
CA GLY A 81 0.50 -11.58 6.72
C GLY A 81 1.54 -12.50 6.07
N VAL A 82 1.69 -13.69 6.64
CA VAL A 82 2.53 -14.75 6.08
C VAL A 82 1.72 -15.51 5.02
N ILE A 83 2.30 -15.68 3.83
CA ILE A 83 1.73 -16.50 2.75
C ILE A 83 2.63 -17.71 2.51
N LYS A 84 2.08 -18.78 1.94
CA LYS A 84 2.88 -19.92 1.50
C LYS A 84 3.74 -19.47 0.32
N SER A 85 5.07 -19.60 0.42
CA SER A 85 5.92 -19.50 -0.77
C SER A 85 5.58 -20.68 -1.67
N SER A 86 5.12 -20.42 -2.88
CA SER A 86 5.18 -21.45 -3.92
C SER A 86 6.64 -21.86 -4.05
N PRO A 87 6.98 -23.16 -3.96
CA PRO A 87 8.35 -23.58 -4.25
C PRO A 87 8.69 -23.13 -5.67
N ASN A 88 9.79 -22.39 -5.81
CA ASN A 88 10.43 -22.15 -7.10
C ASN A 88 10.86 -23.48 -7.72
#